data_AF-A0A2G8K7P2-F1
#
_entry.id   AF-A0A2G8K7P2-F1
#
_cell.length_a   1.000
_cell.length_b   1.000
_cell.length_c   1.000
_cell.angle_alpha   90.00
_cell.angle_beta   90.00
_cell.angle_gamma   90.00
#
_symmetry.space_group_name_H-M   'P 1'
#
loop_
_entity.id
_entity.type
_entity.pdbx_description
1 polymer ?
#
loop_
_entity_poly.entity_id
_entity_poly.type
_entity_poly.pdbx_seq_one_letter_code
_entity_poly.pdbx_strand_id
1 'polypeptide(L)'
;MNFTDLYYYHKAGQQREAVRVLEQLTHNAVMESRFNDAGYYFWNLSMQCLEIAGKNEENSREMLQKFQEFQSKAEVYYVYHTIQRYTDEPFTSHQAETLFNMAKYLWHAILKEVPHGVSKVNTLYALAKQSRILQAYKLARFAFEKLQSLRIPPRLQDTVDLGSITIRSKPFHDAEEVLPMCYRCSTTNPLLNNQGNQCTNCSQPFVHSFSSFDVLPLVEFVLENGLSDEEAVQLIQMEPPKKRQRDQWREQSSGNMQSMRLDDFGDAGADLEEDPFTASLMSFEQGSTEFVPVVVNRSVLQSMDRSQVVVKKWPSPLRYQYYKSLLDDVNVTVCPSCNQTFHVEEYELLVLQNNHCPFCRRKSI
;
A
#
# COMPACT_ATOMS: atom_id res chain seq x y z
N MET A 1 2.24 -23.75 -16.77
CA MET A 1 1.32 -24.60 -15.99
C MET A 1 0.11 -23.77 -15.65
N ASN A 2 -1.08 -24.24 -16.03
CA ASN A 2 -2.33 -23.55 -15.75
C ASN A 2 -2.76 -23.84 -14.31
N PHE A 3 -3.65 -23.00 -13.79
CA PHE A 3 -4.33 -23.13 -12.49
C PHE A 3 -4.85 -24.57 -12.20
N THR A 4 -5.09 -25.35 -13.26
CA THR A 4 -5.48 -26.76 -13.24
C THR A 4 -4.49 -27.67 -12.53
N ASP A 5 -3.18 -27.50 -12.73
CA ASP A 5 -2.19 -28.47 -12.24
C ASP A 5 -2.03 -28.39 -10.72
N LEU A 6 -2.00 -27.17 -10.18
CA LEU A 6 -2.05 -26.91 -8.73
C LEU A 6 -3.35 -27.40 -8.08
N TYR A 7 -4.47 -27.25 -8.77
CA TYR A 7 -5.76 -27.77 -8.32
C TYR A 7 -5.78 -29.31 -8.24
N TYR A 8 -5.12 -30.00 -9.19
CA TYR A 8 -4.96 -31.46 -9.13
C TYR A 8 -4.07 -31.91 -7.98
N TYR A 9 -2.96 -31.23 -7.70
CA TYR A 9 -2.12 -31.54 -6.54
C TYR A 9 -2.82 -31.30 -5.19
N HIS A 10 -3.65 -30.24 -5.12
CA HIS A 10 -4.44 -29.93 -3.94
C HIS A 10 -5.53 -30.99 -3.69
N LYS A 11 -6.22 -31.43 -4.76
CA LYS A 11 -7.15 -32.56 -4.72
C LYS A 11 -6.49 -33.91 -4.42
N ALA A 12 -5.22 -34.08 -4.76
CA ALA A 12 -4.46 -35.31 -4.52
C ALA A 12 -3.84 -35.40 -3.10
N GLY A 13 -4.00 -34.37 -2.26
CA GLY A 13 -3.45 -34.34 -0.90
C GLY A 13 -1.92 -34.25 -0.81
N GLN A 14 -1.22 -34.08 -1.93
CA GLN A 14 0.25 -34.01 -1.99
C GLN A 14 0.76 -32.57 -1.85
N GLN A 15 0.49 -31.96 -0.69
CA GLN A 15 0.86 -30.55 -0.45
C GLN A 15 2.37 -30.29 -0.54
N ARG A 16 3.22 -31.25 -0.12
CA ARG A 16 4.69 -31.10 -0.14
C ARG A 16 5.28 -31.09 -1.55
N GLU A 17 4.77 -31.93 -2.45
CA GLU A 17 5.23 -31.96 -3.85
C GLU A 17 4.73 -30.72 -4.60
N ALA A 18 3.53 -30.22 -4.29
CA ALA A 18 3.03 -28.96 -4.83
C ALA A 18 3.95 -27.78 -4.49
N VAL A 19 4.42 -27.69 -3.23
CA VAL A 19 5.37 -26.67 -2.78
C VAL A 19 6.70 -26.80 -3.53
N ARG A 20 7.27 -28.01 -3.64
CA ARG A 20 8.54 -28.23 -4.36
C ARG A 20 8.44 -27.84 -5.83
N VAL A 21 7.35 -28.22 -6.51
CA VAL A 21 7.12 -27.86 -7.91
C VAL A 21 6.99 -26.34 -8.05
N LEU A 22 6.26 -25.68 -7.14
CA LEU A 22 6.15 -24.22 -7.13
C LEU A 22 7.51 -23.54 -6.92
N GLU A 23 8.34 -24.01 -6.00
CA GLU A 23 9.70 -23.47 -5.77
C GLU A 23 10.59 -23.63 -7.01
N GLN A 24 10.47 -24.74 -7.73
CA GLN A 24 11.23 -24.93 -8.96
C GLN A 24 10.71 -24.01 -10.08
N LEU A 25 9.38 -23.83 -10.18
CA LEU A 25 8.77 -22.92 -11.13
C LEU A 25 9.12 -21.45 -10.83
N THR A 26 9.17 -21.04 -9.56
CA THR A 26 9.60 -19.69 -9.19
C THR A 26 11.04 -19.45 -9.60
N HIS A 27 11.94 -20.40 -9.31
CA HIS A 27 13.34 -20.29 -9.70
C HIS A 27 13.49 -20.21 -11.23
N ASN A 28 12.82 -21.07 -11.97
CA ASN A 28 12.84 -21.05 -13.43
C ASN A 28 12.27 -19.74 -14.00
N ALA A 29 11.15 -19.25 -13.46
CA ALA A 29 10.54 -17.99 -13.90
C ALA A 29 11.47 -16.78 -13.67
N VAL A 30 12.20 -16.76 -12.56
CA VAL A 30 13.21 -15.72 -12.28
C VAL A 30 14.37 -15.80 -13.28
N MET A 31 14.85 -17.00 -13.60
CA MET A 31 15.94 -17.20 -14.58
C MET A 31 15.52 -16.83 -16.01
N GLU A 32 14.28 -17.12 -16.39
CA GLU A 32 13.69 -16.75 -17.69
C GLU A 32 13.28 -15.27 -17.77
N SER A 33 13.52 -14.46 -16.73
CA SER A 33 13.08 -13.06 -16.64
C SER A 33 11.55 -12.85 -16.69
N ARG A 34 10.78 -13.87 -16.31
CA ARG A 34 9.30 -13.83 -16.24
C ARG A 34 8.84 -13.41 -14.84
N PHE A 35 9.17 -12.18 -14.46
CA PHE A 35 8.95 -11.69 -13.09
C PHE A 35 7.48 -11.55 -12.69
N ASN A 36 6.57 -11.31 -13.64
CA ASN A 36 5.14 -11.32 -13.36
C ASN A 36 4.66 -12.70 -12.87
N ASP A 37 5.14 -13.77 -13.51
CA ASP A 37 4.82 -15.14 -13.11
C ASP A 37 5.50 -15.50 -11.79
N ALA A 38 6.75 -15.06 -11.59
CA ALA A 38 7.46 -15.24 -10.34
C ALA A 38 6.68 -14.60 -9.17
N GLY A 39 6.19 -13.36 -9.32
CA GLY A 39 5.37 -12.69 -8.31
C GLY A 39 4.10 -13.48 -7.98
N TYR A 40 3.39 -13.96 -9.00
CA TYR A 40 2.21 -14.81 -8.82
C TYR A 40 2.52 -16.13 -8.11
N TYR A 41 3.63 -16.80 -8.45
CA TYR A 41 4.02 -18.05 -7.80
C TYR A 41 4.45 -17.85 -6.34
N PHE A 42 5.16 -16.77 -6.01
CA PHE A 42 5.49 -16.42 -4.62
C PHE A 42 4.24 -16.12 -3.79
N TRP A 43 3.24 -15.46 -4.38
CA TRP A 43 1.95 -15.25 -3.72
C TRP A 43 1.22 -16.59 -3.47
N ASN A 44 1.23 -17.53 -4.43
CA ASN A 44 0.63 -18.84 -4.19
C ASN A 44 1.38 -19.63 -3.11
N LEU A 45 2.72 -19.53 -3.08
CA LEU A 45 3.56 -20.17 -2.08
C LEU A 45 3.23 -19.60 -0.68
N SER A 46 3.04 -18.29 -0.54
CA SER A 46 2.63 -17.69 0.73
C SER A 46 1.26 -18.21 1.16
N MET A 47 0.27 -18.26 0.27
CA MET A 47 -1.06 -18.79 0.59
C MET A 47 -1.01 -20.27 1.04
N GLN A 48 -0.13 -21.08 0.46
CA GLN A 48 0.08 -22.47 0.91
C GLN A 48 0.75 -22.54 2.29
N CYS A 49 1.75 -21.69 2.56
CA CYS A 49 2.35 -21.59 3.89
C CYS A 49 1.32 -21.24 4.96
N LEU A 50 0.36 -20.36 4.64
CA LEU A 50 -0.75 -20.01 5.53
C LEU A 50 -1.67 -21.22 5.76
N GLU A 51 -2.05 -21.95 4.71
CA GLU A 51 -2.89 -23.16 4.85
C GLU A 51 -2.21 -24.23 5.71
N ILE A 52 -0.89 -24.41 5.56
CA ILE A 52 -0.10 -25.36 6.36
C ILE A 52 -0.01 -24.89 7.82
N ALA A 53 0.17 -23.59 8.06
CA ALA A 53 0.17 -23.01 9.41
C ALA A 53 -1.19 -23.18 10.13
N GLY A 54 -2.29 -23.17 9.37
CA GLY A 54 -3.63 -23.45 9.90
C GLY A 54 -3.86 -24.92 10.26
N LYS A 55 -3.13 -25.86 9.65
CA LYS A 55 -3.26 -27.31 9.92
C LYS A 55 -2.30 -27.81 11.01
N ASN A 56 -1.14 -27.17 11.18
CA ASN A 56 -0.08 -27.57 12.12
C ASN A 56 0.31 -26.39 13.03
N GLU A 57 -0.10 -26.42 14.31
CA GLU A 57 0.17 -25.34 15.28
C GLU A 57 1.66 -25.21 15.66
N GLU A 58 2.42 -26.32 15.71
CA GLU A 58 3.84 -26.31 16.15
C GLU A 58 4.77 -25.53 15.22
N ASN A 59 4.53 -25.56 13.91
CA ASN A 59 5.34 -24.84 12.90
C ASN A 59 4.73 -23.48 12.52
N SER A 60 3.67 -23.05 13.19
CA SER A 60 2.92 -21.84 12.82
C SER A 60 3.80 -20.60 12.77
N ARG A 61 4.71 -20.41 13.74
CA ARG A 61 5.61 -19.24 13.77
C ARG A 61 6.59 -19.18 12.60
N GLU A 62 7.23 -20.30 12.26
CA GLU A 62 8.17 -20.36 11.14
C GLU A 62 7.44 -20.18 9.80
N MET A 63 6.26 -20.78 9.66
CA MET A 63 5.45 -20.65 8.44
C MET A 63 4.88 -19.23 8.29
N LEU A 64 4.59 -18.53 9.39
CA LEU A 64 4.20 -17.12 9.37
C LEU A 64 5.35 -16.19 8.95
N GLN A 65 6.58 -16.45 9.40
CA GLN A 65 7.75 -15.70 8.92
C GLN A 65 7.96 -15.93 7.42
N LYS A 66 7.93 -17.18 6.97
CA LYS A 66 8.01 -17.52 5.53
C LYS A 66 6.89 -16.89 4.72
N PHE A 67 5.67 -16.82 5.28
CA PHE A 67 4.55 -16.12 4.64
C PHE A 67 4.87 -14.65 4.40
N GLN A 68 5.37 -13.93 5.41
CA GLN A 68 5.73 -12.51 5.29
C GLN A 68 6.87 -12.29 4.28
N GLU A 69 7.87 -13.17 4.29
CA GLU A 69 8.97 -13.13 3.32
C GLU A 69 8.47 -13.36 1.89
N PHE A 70 7.63 -14.37 1.67
CA PHE A 70 7.10 -14.67 0.34
C PHE A 70 6.14 -13.61 -0.16
N GLN A 71 5.34 -12.99 0.72
CA GLN A 71 4.54 -11.82 0.35
C GLN A 71 5.43 -10.66 -0.08
N SER A 72 6.45 -10.31 0.73
CA SER A 72 7.38 -9.23 0.39
C SER A 72 8.10 -9.49 -0.95
N LYS A 73 8.51 -10.74 -1.20
CA LYS A 73 9.11 -11.15 -2.48
C LYS A 73 8.11 -11.06 -3.63
N ALA A 74 6.85 -11.46 -3.44
CA ALA A 74 5.81 -11.37 -4.47
C ALA A 74 5.58 -9.92 -4.91
N GLU A 75 5.48 -9.00 -3.95
CA GLU A 75 5.33 -7.57 -4.21
C GLU A 75 6.52 -7.00 -4.99
N VAL A 76 7.75 -7.35 -4.57
CA VAL A 76 8.98 -6.93 -5.24
C VAL A 76 9.05 -7.41 -6.69
N TYR A 77 8.76 -8.68 -6.97
CA TYR A 77 8.80 -9.20 -8.33
C TYR A 77 7.70 -8.63 -9.23
N TYR A 78 6.52 -8.36 -8.66
CA TYR A 78 5.44 -7.69 -9.37
C TYR A 78 5.86 -6.27 -9.80
N VAL A 79 6.45 -5.49 -8.89
CA VAL A 79 6.93 -4.13 -9.21
C VAL A 79 8.08 -4.16 -10.21
N TYR A 80 9.03 -5.09 -10.01
CA TYR A 80 10.21 -5.19 -10.85
C TYR A 80 9.88 -5.59 -12.29
N HIS A 81 8.82 -6.38 -12.51
CA HIS A 81 8.34 -6.69 -13.86
C HIS A 81 8.06 -5.43 -14.68
N THR A 82 7.33 -4.46 -14.11
CA THR A 82 6.99 -3.21 -14.80
C THR A 82 8.24 -2.37 -15.08
N ILE A 83 9.18 -2.33 -14.13
CA ILE A 83 10.44 -1.58 -14.25
C ILE A 83 11.34 -2.20 -15.32
N GLN A 84 11.46 -3.53 -15.36
CA GLN A 84 12.26 -4.18 -16.38
C GLN A 84 11.68 -3.94 -17.78
N ARG A 85 10.35 -4.06 -17.94
CA ARG A 85 9.71 -3.74 -19.21
C ARG A 85 9.98 -2.30 -19.64
N TYR A 86 9.96 -1.35 -18.71
CA TYR A 86 10.34 0.04 -18.99
C TYR A 86 11.81 0.20 -19.42
N THR A 87 12.73 -0.65 -18.95
CA THR A 87 14.13 -0.60 -19.39
C THR A 87 14.40 -1.30 -20.72
N ASP A 88 13.62 -2.32 -21.04
CA ASP A 88 13.78 -3.12 -22.25
C ASP A 88 12.97 -2.55 -23.44
N GLU A 89 11.79 -1.98 -23.18
CA GLU A 89 10.89 -1.40 -24.18
C GLU A 89 11.05 0.14 -24.23
N PRO A 90 11.11 0.76 -25.43
CA PRO A 90 11.31 2.21 -25.57
C PRO A 90 10.08 3.05 -25.20
N PHE A 91 8.90 2.44 -25.13
CA PHE A 91 7.62 3.08 -24.82
C PHE A 91 6.90 2.31 -23.73
N THR A 92 6.24 3.04 -22.82
CA THR A 92 5.39 2.44 -21.79
C THR A 92 4.02 3.10 -21.76
N SER A 93 3.01 2.30 -21.48
CA SER A 93 1.64 2.78 -21.21
C SER A 93 1.49 3.37 -19.81
N HIS A 94 2.45 3.12 -18.91
CA HIS A 94 2.42 3.63 -17.53
C HIS A 94 2.80 5.10 -17.45
N GLN A 95 2.13 5.83 -16.56
CA GLN A 95 2.46 7.22 -16.25
C GLN A 95 3.83 7.33 -15.56
N ALA A 96 4.49 8.47 -15.73
CA ALA A 96 5.81 8.74 -15.14
C ALA A 96 5.78 8.67 -13.60
N GLU A 97 4.69 9.14 -12.98
CA GLU A 97 4.45 9.09 -11.53
C GLU A 97 4.36 7.66 -11.02
N THR A 98 3.58 6.81 -11.69
CA THR A 98 3.48 5.38 -11.36
C THR A 98 4.84 4.69 -11.41
N LEU A 99 5.62 4.91 -12.47
CA LEU A 99 6.97 4.34 -12.61
C LEU A 99 7.92 4.85 -11.53
N PHE A 100 7.79 6.13 -11.16
CA PHE A 100 8.56 6.72 -10.08
C PHE A 100 8.23 6.08 -8.73
N ASN A 101 6.94 5.96 -8.39
CA ASN A 101 6.49 5.39 -7.13
C ASN A 101 6.81 3.90 -7.03
N MET A 102 6.67 3.14 -8.12
CA MET A 102 7.16 1.77 -8.25
C MET A 102 8.66 1.67 -8.00
N ALA A 103 9.48 2.48 -8.68
CA ALA A 103 10.93 2.45 -8.53
C ALA A 103 11.38 2.85 -7.11
N LYS A 104 10.70 3.81 -6.49
CA LYS A 104 10.92 4.24 -5.11
C LYS A 104 10.60 3.11 -4.12
N TYR A 105 9.41 2.52 -4.24
CA TYR A 105 8.99 1.38 -3.40
C TYR A 105 9.98 0.22 -3.52
N LEU A 106 10.36 -0.13 -4.76
CA LEU A 106 11.31 -1.21 -5.02
C LEU A 106 12.69 -0.90 -4.44
N TRP A 107 13.18 0.33 -4.57
CA TRP A 107 14.45 0.74 -3.98
C TRP A 107 14.44 0.54 -2.46
N HIS A 108 13.40 1.01 -1.77
CA HIS A 108 13.25 0.82 -0.32
C HIS A 108 13.13 -0.65 0.08
N ALA A 109 12.46 -1.49 -0.72
CA ALA A 109 12.37 -2.92 -0.47
C ALA A 109 13.73 -3.63 -0.64
N ILE A 110 14.52 -3.24 -1.65
CA ILE A 110 15.83 -3.82 -1.95
C ILE A 110 16.92 -3.38 -0.96
N LEU A 111 16.71 -2.31 -0.19
CA LEU A 111 17.68 -1.86 0.82
C LEU A 111 17.99 -2.94 1.87
N LYS A 112 16.99 -3.77 2.21
CA LYS A 112 17.14 -4.87 3.19
C LYS A 112 17.78 -6.10 2.55
N GLU A 113 17.12 -6.65 1.54
CA GLU A 113 17.56 -7.84 0.84
C GLU A 113 17.33 -7.69 -0.66
N VAL A 114 18.23 -8.26 -1.46
CA VAL A 114 18.12 -8.24 -2.92
C VAL A 114 17.61 -9.61 -3.37
N PRO A 115 16.36 -9.73 -3.84
CA PRO A 115 15.88 -11.00 -4.35
C PRO A 115 16.64 -11.39 -5.62
N HIS A 116 16.70 -12.70 -5.86
CA HIS A 116 17.41 -13.25 -7.02
C HIS A 116 16.80 -12.72 -8.34
N GLY A 117 17.65 -12.39 -9.32
CA GLY A 117 17.20 -11.88 -10.62
C GLY A 117 16.77 -10.40 -10.66
N VAL A 118 16.68 -9.71 -9.52
CA VAL A 118 16.33 -8.28 -9.48
C VAL A 118 17.58 -7.42 -9.68
N SER A 119 17.61 -6.63 -10.77
CA SER A 119 18.72 -5.72 -11.06
C SER A 119 18.57 -4.40 -10.31
N LYS A 120 19.53 -4.11 -9.42
CA LYS A 120 19.67 -2.79 -8.78
C LYS A 120 19.88 -1.67 -9.80
N VAL A 121 20.60 -1.97 -10.89
CA VAL A 121 20.92 -0.98 -11.92
C VAL A 121 19.66 -0.55 -12.66
N ASN A 122 18.80 -1.50 -13.05
CA ASN A 122 17.56 -1.18 -13.76
C ASN A 122 16.61 -0.36 -12.88
N THR A 123 16.53 -0.71 -11.59
CA THR A 123 15.72 0.01 -10.60
C THR A 123 16.20 1.45 -10.42
N LEU A 124 17.51 1.64 -10.18
CA LEU A 124 18.11 2.97 -10.02
C LEU A 124 18.06 3.79 -11.32
N TYR A 125 18.20 3.15 -12.47
CA TYR A 125 18.10 3.80 -13.77
C TYR A 125 16.69 4.35 -14.00
N ALA A 126 15.66 3.53 -13.77
CA ALA A 126 14.27 3.96 -13.84
C ALA A 126 14.00 5.10 -12.85
N LEU A 127 14.44 4.95 -11.60
CA LEU A 127 14.30 5.98 -10.57
C LEU A 127 14.95 7.29 -10.99
N ALA A 128 16.20 7.29 -11.46
CA ALA A 128 16.92 8.49 -11.87
C ALA A 128 16.25 9.22 -13.04
N LYS A 129 15.79 8.45 -14.05
CA LYS A 129 15.13 9.01 -15.24
C LYS A 129 13.77 9.62 -14.88
N GLN A 130 12.95 8.93 -14.08
CA GLN A 130 11.65 9.47 -13.65
C GLN A 130 11.79 10.63 -12.67
N SER A 131 12.73 10.57 -11.73
CA SER A 131 13.01 11.67 -10.79
C SER A 131 13.36 12.96 -11.52
N ARG A 132 14.08 12.86 -12.65
CA ARG A 132 14.40 14.03 -13.48
C ARG A 132 13.17 14.63 -14.16
N ILE A 133 12.23 13.80 -14.60
CA ILE A 133 10.98 14.24 -15.25
C ILE A 133 10.07 14.94 -14.23
N LEU A 134 9.92 14.35 -13.04
CA LEU A 134 9.10 14.86 -11.94
C LEU A 134 9.80 15.94 -11.09
N GLN A 135 10.94 16.46 -11.55
CA GLN A 135 11.70 17.54 -10.88
C GLN A 135 12.19 17.21 -9.45
N ALA A 136 12.26 15.92 -9.08
CA ALA A 136 12.91 15.43 -7.87
C ALA A 136 14.44 15.39 -8.05
N TYR A 137 15.08 16.57 -8.11
CA TYR A 137 16.48 16.68 -8.53
C TYR A 137 17.49 16.20 -7.48
N LYS A 138 17.17 16.26 -6.18
CA LYS A 138 18.06 15.74 -5.12
C LYS A 138 18.04 14.21 -5.12
N LEU A 139 16.88 13.58 -5.28
CA LEU A 139 16.77 12.13 -5.49
C LEU A 139 17.48 11.67 -6.77
N ALA A 140 17.31 12.40 -7.87
CA ALA A 140 17.97 12.07 -9.13
C ALA A 140 19.50 12.07 -8.99
N ARG A 141 20.09 13.06 -8.29
CA ARG A 141 21.54 13.08 -8.02
C ARG A 141 22.00 11.88 -7.23
N PHE A 142 21.30 11.57 -6.13
CA PHE A 142 21.61 10.40 -5.33
C PHE A 142 21.58 9.12 -6.17
N ALA A 143 20.56 8.96 -7.01
CA ALA A 143 20.44 7.79 -7.89
C ALA A 143 21.59 7.72 -8.91
N PHE A 144 21.97 8.84 -9.55
CA PHE A 144 23.09 8.87 -10.50
C PHE A 144 24.44 8.59 -9.83
N GLU A 145 24.69 9.14 -8.64
CA GLU A 145 25.91 8.84 -7.86
C GLU A 145 25.98 7.35 -7.48
N LYS A 146 24.85 6.76 -7.08
CA LYS A 146 24.78 5.32 -6.79
C LYS A 146 24.96 4.47 -8.04
N LEU A 147 24.43 4.88 -9.19
CA LEU A 147 24.66 4.17 -10.47
C LEU A 147 26.13 4.12 -10.85
N GLN A 148 26.90 5.19 -10.60
CA GLN A 148 28.35 5.21 -10.87
C GLN A 148 29.14 4.20 -10.02
N SER A 149 28.63 3.85 -8.84
CA SER A 149 29.24 2.82 -7.98
C SER A 149 28.96 1.38 -8.45
N LEU A 150 28.06 1.20 -9.42
CA LEU A 150 27.62 -0.11 -9.92
C LEU A 150 28.12 -0.37 -11.34
N ARG A 151 28.13 -1.65 -11.75
CA ARG A 151 28.44 -2.02 -13.14
C ARG A 151 27.23 -1.79 -14.03
N ILE A 152 27.28 -0.71 -14.81
CA ILE A 152 26.20 -0.34 -15.73
C ILE A 152 26.37 -1.10 -17.06
N PRO A 153 25.28 -1.66 -17.63
CA PRO A 153 25.30 -2.21 -18.99
C PRO A 153 25.68 -1.13 -20.02
N PRO A 154 26.47 -1.46 -21.06
CA PRO A 154 26.96 -0.47 -22.02
C PRO A 154 25.84 0.27 -22.76
N ARG A 155 24.68 -0.37 -22.94
CA ARG A 155 23.50 0.23 -23.56
C ARG A 155 22.93 1.43 -22.81
N LEU A 156 23.06 1.43 -21.47
CA LEU A 156 22.51 2.47 -20.61
C LEU A 156 23.54 3.54 -20.26
N GLN A 157 24.83 3.25 -20.47
CA GLN A 157 25.95 4.08 -20.02
C GLN A 157 25.87 5.51 -20.55
N ASP A 158 25.69 5.69 -21.86
CA ASP A 158 25.58 7.03 -22.47
C ASP A 158 24.43 7.85 -21.85
N THR A 159 23.27 7.22 -21.62
CA THR A 159 22.11 7.91 -21.03
C THR A 159 22.32 8.26 -19.57
N VAL A 160 23.04 7.42 -18.82
CA VAL A 160 23.39 7.66 -17.41
C VAL A 160 24.43 8.78 -17.31
N ASP A 161 25.44 8.78 -18.17
CA ASP A 161 26.49 9.80 -18.18
C ASP A 161 25.92 11.18 -18.56
N LEU A 162 25.08 11.23 -19.59
CA LEU A 162 24.33 12.45 -19.93
C LEU A 162 23.41 12.88 -18.77
N GLY A 163 22.74 11.94 -18.11
CA GLY A 163 21.93 12.19 -16.92
C GLY A 163 22.73 12.83 -15.76
N SER A 164 23.90 12.26 -15.48
CA SER A 164 24.80 12.72 -14.42
C SER A 164 25.39 14.11 -14.70
N ILE A 165 25.69 14.43 -15.96
CA ILE A 165 26.15 15.78 -16.34
C ILE A 165 24.99 16.78 -16.25
N THR A 166 23.83 16.44 -16.79
CA THR A 166 22.67 17.36 -16.85
C THR A 166 22.15 17.71 -15.46
N ILE A 167 22.13 16.78 -14.51
CA ILE A 167 21.61 17.03 -13.16
C ILE A 167 22.47 18.01 -12.35
N ARG A 168 23.76 18.16 -12.66
CA ARG A 168 24.65 19.12 -12.00
C ARG A 168 24.20 20.57 -12.21
N SER A 169 23.53 20.85 -13.32
CA SER A 169 23.01 22.19 -13.64
C SER A 169 21.69 22.55 -12.92
N LYS A 170 21.02 21.56 -12.30
CA LYS A 170 19.71 21.75 -11.66
C LYS A 170 19.85 22.24 -10.21
N PRO A 171 18.77 22.68 -9.53
CA PRO A 171 18.83 23.04 -8.11
C PRO A 171 18.87 21.80 -7.19
N PHE A 172 19.27 21.96 -5.93
CA PHE A 172 19.35 20.89 -4.91
C PHE A 172 18.08 20.83 -4.03
N HIS A 173 16.92 20.84 -4.67
CA HIS A 173 15.65 20.58 -3.99
C HIS A 173 14.85 19.57 -4.82
N ASP A 174 13.96 18.86 -4.14
CA ASP A 174 12.94 18.02 -4.79
C ASP A 174 11.65 18.85 -4.92
N ALA A 175 10.79 18.50 -5.88
CA ALA A 175 9.46 19.09 -5.98
C ALA A 175 8.57 18.63 -4.81
N GLU A 176 7.85 19.56 -4.20
CA GLU A 176 7.00 19.29 -3.02
C GLU A 176 5.86 18.32 -3.34
N GLU A 177 5.33 18.35 -4.57
CA GLU A 177 4.25 17.50 -5.07
C GLU A 177 4.59 16.00 -5.03
N VAL A 178 5.88 15.66 -5.12
CA VAL A 178 6.35 14.27 -5.19
C VAL A 178 6.59 13.68 -3.78
N LEU A 179 6.60 14.52 -2.75
CA LEU A 179 6.90 14.12 -1.38
C LEU A 179 5.72 13.33 -0.77
N PRO A 180 5.95 12.11 -0.24
CA PRO A 180 4.90 11.34 0.40
C PRO A 180 4.47 12.00 1.72
N MET A 181 3.19 12.33 1.83
CA MET A 181 2.59 12.79 3.07
C MET A 181 2.19 11.58 3.94
N CYS A 182 2.48 11.64 5.23
CA CYS A 182 1.92 10.69 6.18
C CYS A 182 0.55 11.18 6.64
N TYR A 183 -0.49 10.41 6.36
CA TYR A 183 -1.86 10.78 6.71
C TYR A 183 -2.18 10.69 8.21
N ARG A 184 -1.32 10.07 9.04
CA ARG A 184 -1.49 10.04 10.50
C ARG A 184 -0.94 11.27 11.20
N CYS A 185 0.25 11.75 10.80
CA CYS A 185 0.90 12.90 11.44
C CYS A 185 0.96 14.14 10.55
N SER A 186 0.31 14.11 9.38
CA SER A 186 0.31 15.15 8.34
C SER A 186 1.70 15.68 7.96
N THR A 187 2.75 14.90 8.25
CA THR A 187 4.14 15.29 8.02
C THR A 187 4.55 14.81 6.62
N THR A 188 5.14 15.70 5.82
CA THR A 188 5.78 15.35 4.55
C THR A 188 7.10 14.62 4.82
N ASN A 189 7.26 13.43 4.25
CA ASN A 189 8.44 12.61 4.46
C ASN A 189 9.43 12.79 3.30
N PRO A 190 10.75 12.68 3.58
CA PRO A 190 11.74 12.68 2.51
C PRO A 190 11.55 11.47 1.58
N LEU A 191 11.89 11.64 0.30
CA LEU A 191 11.76 10.59 -0.72
C LEU A 191 12.61 9.35 -0.45
N LEU A 192 13.72 9.53 0.28
CA LEU A 192 14.62 8.47 0.72
C LEU A 192 14.50 8.31 2.22
N ASN A 193 14.03 7.15 2.65
CA ASN A 193 14.10 6.75 4.05
C ASN A 193 14.93 5.46 4.18
N ASN A 194 15.99 5.52 4.99
CA ASN A 194 16.83 4.35 5.26
C ASN A 194 16.10 3.27 6.06
N GLN A 195 15.00 3.62 6.74
CA GLN A 195 14.15 2.68 7.48
C GLN A 195 13.12 1.97 6.58
N GLY A 196 13.05 2.34 5.30
CA GLY A 196 12.15 1.75 4.31
C GLY A 196 10.83 2.52 4.15
N ASN A 197 9.75 1.80 3.85
CA ASN A 197 8.43 2.37 3.57
C ASN A 197 7.65 2.74 4.84
N GLN A 198 8.26 3.54 5.71
CA GLN A 198 7.64 4.03 6.95
C GLN A 198 7.83 5.54 7.10
N CYS A 199 6.92 6.18 7.82
CA CYS A 199 7.04 7.58 8.18
C CYS A 199 8.22 7.79 9.13
N THR A 200 9.00 8.86 8.94
CA THR A 200 10.13 9.19 9.81
C THR A 200 9.72 9.71 11.20
N ASN A 201 8.48 10.17 11.34
CA ASN A 201 7.98 10.79 12.58
C ASN A 201 7.12 9.82 13.42
N CYS A 202 6.12 9.18 12.81
CA CYS A 202 5.20 8.27 13.52
C CYS A 202 5.47 6.78 13.27
N SER A 203 6.50 6.44 12.49
CA SER A 203 6.86 5.06 12.12
C SER A 203 5.73 4.24 11.48
N GLN A 204 4.65 4.88 11.02
CA GLN A 204 3.56 4.20 10.35
C GLN A 204 4.03 3.65 8.99
N PRO A 205 3.78 2.36 8.69
CA PRO A 205 4.05 1.82 7.37
C PRO A 205 3.11 2.46 6.34
N PHE A 206 3.68 2.87 5.20
CA PHE A 206 2.89 3.39 4.10
C PHE A 206 2.14 2.26 3.41
N VAL A 207 0.82 2.43 3.27
CA VAL A 207 -0.01 1.52 2.48
C VAL A 207 -0.03 2.04 1.05
N HIS A 208 0.43 1.22 0.10
CA HIS A 208 0.50 1.59 -1.30
C HIS A 208 -0.68 1.02 -2.10
N SER A 209 -1.09 1.74 -3.14
CA SER A 209 -1.97 1.19 -4.19
C SER A 209 -1.18 0.24 -5.09
N PHE A 210 -1.65 -0.98 -5.35
CA PHE A 210 -0.92 -1.95 -6.17
C PHE A 210 -1.02 -1.73 -7.70
N SER A 211 -1.60 -0.60 -8.11
CA SER A 211 -1.64 -0.14 -9.50
C SER A 211 -0.71 1.06 -9.69
N SER A 212 -0.96 2.17 -8.99
CA SER A 212 -0.15 3.39 -9.08
C SER A 212 1.07 3.45 -8.13
N PHE A 213 1.10 2.62 -7.08
CA PHE A 213 2.07 2.67 -5.97
C PHE A 213 2.08 3.97 -5.16
N ASP A 214 1.01 4.75 -5.27
CA ASP A 214 0.80 5.94 -4.46
C ASP A 214 0.48 5.58 -3.02
N VAL A 215 0.82 6.49 -2.09
CA VAL A 215 0.52 6.31 -0.67
C VAL A 215 -0.95 6.61 -0.44
N LEU A 216 -1.70 5.60 -0.02
CA LEU A 216 -3.12 5.71 0.27
C LEU A 216 -3.35 6.36 1.66
N PRO A 217 -4.44 7.12 1.84
CA PRO A 217 -4.83 7.75 3.11
C PRO A 217 -5.39 6.75 4.12
N LEU A 218 -4.74 5.59 4.27
CA LEU A 218 -5.17 4.50 5.12
C LEU A 218 -4.35 4.45 6.42
N VAL A 219 -5.04 4.44 7.54
CA VAL A 219 -4.44 4.24 8.87
C VAL A 219 -4.86 2.90 9.44
N GLU A 220 -3.88 2.07 9.78
CA GLU A 220 -4.12 0.77 10.45
C GLU A 220 -4.56 1.00 11.89
N PHE A 221 -5.61 0.28 12.29
CA PHE A 221 -6.07 0.26 13.65
C PHE A 221 -6.35 -1.18 14.12
N VAL A 222 -6.18 -1.41 15.42
CA VAL A 222 -6.37 -2.70 16.08
C VAL A 222 -7.57 -2.61 17.00
N LEU A 223 -8.38 -3.66 17.04
CA LEU A 223 -9.53 -3.75 17.93
C LEU A 223 -9.10 -4.00 19.37
N GLU A 224 -9.83 -3.42 20.33
CA GLU A 224 -9.63 -3.68 21.75
C GLU A 224 -9.83 -5.16 22.13
N ASN A 225 -9.07 -5.67 23.10
CA ASN A 225 -9.09 -7.05 23.59
C ASN A 225 -10.42 -7.40 24.31
N GLY A 226 -11.47 -7.61 23.53
CA GLY A 226 -12.82 -7.92 23.99
C GLY A 226 -13.86 -7.89 22.87
N LEU A 227 -13.45 -7.63 21.63
CA LEU A 227 -14.28 -7.69 20.43
C LEU A 227 -13.87 -8.88 19.57
N SER A 228 -14.85 -9.70 19.19
CA SER A 228 -14.62 -10.69 18.14
C SER A 228 -14.57 -9.99 16.78
N ASP A 229 -13.78 -10.54 15.87
CA ASP A 229 -13.67 -10.04 14.48
C ASP A 229 -15.04 -10.03 13.77
N GLU A 230 -15.95 -10.91 14.15
CA GLU A 230 -17.32 -10.98 13.64
C GLU A 230 -18.21 -9.86 14.23
N GLU A 231 -18.09 -9.57 15.53
CA GLU A 231 -18.75 -8.43 16.16
C GLU A 231 -18.28 -7.11 15.55
N ALA A 232 -16.98 -6.96 15.28
CA ALA A 232 -16.45 -5.76 14.64
C ALA A 232 -16.98 -5.57 13.22
N VAL A 233 -17.05 -6.64 12.41
CA VAL A 233 -17.65 -6.57 11.08
C VAL A 233 -19.14 -6.24 11.14
N GLN A 234 -19.88 -6.77 12.12
CA GLN A 234 -21.30 -6.44 12.32
C GLN A 234 -21.50 -4.99 12.76
N LEU A 235 -20.62 -4.48 13.63
CA LEU A 235 -20.65 -3.08 14.09
C LEU A 235 -20.32 -2.10 12.97
N ILE A 236 -19.41 -2.46 12.06
CA ILE A 236 -19.11 -1.67 10.85
C ILE A 236 -20.26 -1.73 9.83
N GLN A 237 -21.04 -2.82 9.83
CA GLN A 237 -22.22 -2.95 8.97
C GLN A 237 -23.43 -2.19 9.48
N MET A 238 -23.47 -1.86 10.77
CA MET A 238 -24.49 -0.98 11.34
C MET A 238 -24.14 0.46 11.01
N GLU A 239 -24.94 1.11 10.15
CA GLU A 239 -24.78 2.53 9.85
C GLU A 239 -24.75 3.36 11.15
N PRO A 240 -23.88 4.38 11.24
CA PRO A 240 -23.84 5.23 12.41
C PRO A 240 -25.21 5.86 12.64
N PRO A 241 -25.67 5.96 13.90
CA PRO A 241 -26.92 6.66 14.18
C PRO A 241 -26.76 8.09 13.71
N LYS A 242 -27.53 8.49 12.69
CA LYS A 242 -27.59 9.87 12.18
C LYS A 242 -27.63 10.82 13.38
N LYS A 243 -26.57 11.61 13.59
CA LYS A 243 -26.62 12.75 14.51
C LYS A 243 -27.84 13.55 14.08
N ARG A 244 -28.88 13.58 14.92
CA ARG A 244 -30.03 14.45 14.72
C ARG A 244 -29.45 15.86 14.61
N GLN A 245 -29.48 16.40 13.39
CA GLN A 245 -29.28 17.83 13.16
C GLN A 245 -30.25 18.51 14.12
N ARG A 246 -29.71 19.09 15.19
CA ARG A 246 -30.51 19.85 16.13
C ARG A 246 -30.85 21.10 15.34
N ASP A 247 -32.07 21.18 14.81
CA ASP A 247 -32.58 22.38 14.18
C ASP A 247 -32.34 23.54 15.16
N GLN A 248 -31.29 24.33 14.93
CA GLN A 248 -30.98 25.54 15.68
C GLN A 248 -31.90 26.68 15.23
N TRP A 249 -33.17 26.38 15.00
CA TRP A 249 -34.22 27.35 14.73
C TRP A 249 -34.94 27.62 16.05
N ARG A 250 -34.60 28.74 16.71
CA ARG A 250 -35.38 29.25 17.84
C ARG A 250 -36.22 30.43 17.39
N GLU A 251 -37.49 30.18 17.12
CA GLU A 251 -38.48 31.26 17.05
C GLU A 251 -38.80 31.76 18.46
N GLN A 252 -38.62 33.07 18.68
CA GLN A 252 -39.18 33.75 19.85
C GLN A 252 -40.33 34.64 19.40
N SER A 253 -41.52 34.36 19.93
CA SER A 253 -42.70 35.20 19.77
C SER A 253 -42.94 35.99 21.05
N SER A 254 -42.65 37.29 21.03
CA SER A 254 -43.04 38.24 22.09
C SER A 254 -43.97 39.28 21.49
N GLY A 255 -45.28 39.04 21.61
CA GLY A 255 -46.33 39.89 21.04
C GLY A 255 -46.49 39.76 19.52
N ASN A 256 -47.14 40.74 18.88
CA ASN A 256 -47.53 40.71 17.46
C ASN A 256 -46.36 40.94 16.46
N MET A 257 -45.14 40.52 16.83
CA MET A 257 -43.94 40.62 16.01
C MET A 257 -43.17 39.30 16.09
N GLN A 258 -43.07 38.61 14.96
CA GLN A 258 -42.20 37.43 14.79
C GLN A 258 -40.83 37.90 14.32
N SER A 259 -39.78 37.57 15.07
CA SER A 259 -38.39 37.88 14.72
C SER A 259 -37.60 36.58 14.63
N MET A 260 -37.11 36.26 13.44
CA MET A 260 -36.15 35.18 13.20
C MET A 260 -34.75 35.69 13.56
N ARG A 261 -34.11 35.09 14.56
CA ARG A 261 -32.70 35.33 14.85
C ARG A 261 -31.88 34.14 14.35
N LEU A 262 -31.01 34.41 13.38
CA LEU A 262 -29.89 33.56 13.04
C LEU A 262 -28.74 34.04 13.94
N ASP A 263 -28.38 33.26 14.95
CA ASP A 263 -27.21 33.57 15.78
C ASP A 263 -25.93 33.21 14.99
N ASP A 264 -25.61 34.01 13.97
CA ASP A 264 -24.39 33.86 13.15
C ASP A 264 -23.24 34.76 13.65
N PHE A 265 -23.04 34.80 14.97
CA PHE A 265 -21.84 35.41 15.57
C PHE A 265 -21.43 34.64 16.83
N GLY A 266 -21.05 33.38 16.61
CA GLY A 266 -20.41 32.51 17.59
C GLY A 266 -19.31 31.71 16.90
N ASP A 267 -18.11 32.29 16.80
CA ASP A 267 -16.83 31.61 16.61
C ASP A 267 -16.74 30.59 15.46
N ALA A 268 -16.36 31.08 14.27
CA ALA A 268 -15.88 30.28 13.14
C ALA A 268 -14.52 29.61 13.45
N GLY A 269 -14.48 28.81 14.52
CA GLY A 269 -13.28 28.18 15.06
C GLY A 269 -13.52 26.85 15.79
N ALA A 270 -14.75 26.34 15.91
CA ALA A 270 -15.04 25.20 16.79
C ALA A 270 -16.01 24.12 16.24
N ASP A 271 -16.30 24.09 14.93
CA ASP A 271 -17.12 23.04 14.29
C ASP A 271 -16.33 22.15 13.30
N LEU A 272 -15.01 22.04 13.51
CA LEU A 272 -14.33 20.77 13.26
C LEU A 272 -14.52 19.95 14.54
N GLU A 273 -15.69 19.32 14.72
CA GLU A 273 -15.78 18.16 15.59
C GLU A 273 -14.86 17.10 14.97
N GLU A 274 -13.56 17.19 15.28
CA GLU A 274 -12.56 16.19 14.95
C GLU A 274 -13.15 14.84 15.37
N ASP A 275 -13.29 13.92 14.41
CA ASP A 275 -13.72 12.54 14.67
C ASP A 275 -13.08 12.04 15.97
N PRO A 276 -13.81 11.31 16.84
CA PRO A 276 -13.22 10.67 18.02
C PRO A 276 -11.97 9.82 17.68
N PHE A 277 -11.92 9.34 16.43
CA PHE A 277 -10.75 8.69 15.85
C PHE A 277 -9.58 9.65 15.57
N THR A 278 -9.79 10.84 14.99
CA THR A 278 -8.73 11.84 14.79
C THR A 278 -8.26 12.43 16.11
N ALA A 279 -9.14 12.61 17.09
CA ALA A 279 -8.74 12.98 18.46
C ALA A 279 -7.84 11.89 19.10
N SER A 280 -8.15 10.60 18.89
CA SER A 280 -7.31 9.48 19.35
C SER A 280 -6.00 9.33 18.55
N LEU A 281 -5.96 9.81 17.31
CA LEU A 281 -4.74 9.88 16.49
C LEU A 281 -3.81 11.00 16.97
N MET A 282 -4.37 12.16 17.32
CA MET A 282 -3.67 13.35 17.79
C MET A 282 -3.14 13.20 19.23
N SER A 283 -3.76 12.34 20.05
CA SER A 283 -3.30 12.07 21.42
C SER A 283 -2.03 11.22 21.50
N PHE A 284 -1.43 10.86 20.37
CA PHE A 284 -0.24 10.01 20.32
C PHE A 284 1.05 10.85 20.38
N GLU A 285 2.01 10.43 21.21
CA GLU A 285 3.29 11.14 21.38
C GLU A 285 4.09 11.15 20.07
N GLN A 286 4.30 12.34 19.52
CA GLN A 286 5.19 12.56 18.38
C GLN A 286 6.63 12.27 18.83
N GLY A 287 7.21 11.14 18.39
CA GLY A 287 8.62 10.81 18.64
C GLY A 287 8.95 9.40 19.13
N SER A 288 8.00 8.47 19.21
CA SER A 288 8.33 7.07 19.55
C SER A 288 8.98 6.34 18.36
N THR A 289 10.10 5.65 18.61
CA THR A 289 10.79 4.77 17.64
C THR A 289 10.03 3.48 17.32
N GLU A 290 8.99 3.16 18.09
CA GLU A 290 8.16 1.98 17.89
C GLU A 290 6.76 2.37 17.41
N PHE A 291 6.29 1.68 16.38
CA PHE A 291 4.94 1.84 15.85
C PHE A 291 3.93 1.18 16.81
N VAL A 292 3.05 2.00 17.39
CA VAL A 292 1.88 1.50 18.11
C VAL A 292 0.64 1.74 17.22
N PRO A 293 -0.07 0.67 16.83
CA PRO A 293 -1.32 0.81 16.10
C PRO A 293 -2.39 1.43 17.00
N VAL A 294 -3.32 2.17 16.40
CA VAL A 294 -4.41 2.83 17.13
C VAL A 294 -5.36 1.77 17.65
N VAL A 295 -5.56 1.70 18.96
CA VAL A 295 -6.55 0.79 19.56
C VAL A 295 -7.90 1.48 19.54
N VAL A 296 -8.89 0.85 18.92
CA VAL A 296 -10.22 1.43 18.72
C VAL A 296 -11.24 0.70 19.58
N ASN A 297 -11.97 1.49 20.38
CA ASN A 297 -13.04 1.01 21.24
C ASN A 297 -14.37 0.88 20.47
N ARG A 298 -15.31 0.09 21.02
CA ARG A 298 -16.65 -0.19 20.45
C ARG A 298 -17.41 1.06 19.99
N SER A 299 -17.32 2.15 20.75
CA SER A 299 -17.99 3.42 20.45
C SER A 299 -17.43 4.13 19.22
N VAL A 300 -16.12 4.03 18.99
CA VAL A 300 -15.45 4.69 17.86
C VAL A 300 -15.68 3.88 16.58
N LEU A 301 -15.83 2.55 16.65
CA LEU A 301 -16.25 1.72 15.52
C LEU A 301 -17.68 2.02 15.06
N GLN A 302 -18.60 2.27 15.99
CA GLN A 302 -19.99 2.61 15.69
C GLN A 302 -20.17 4.00 15.07
N SER A 303 -19.21 4.90 15.29
CA SER A 303 -19.22 6.23 14.68
C SER A 303 -18.53 6.28 13.31
N MET A 304 -17.91 5.18 12.85
CA MET A 304 -17.22 5.15 11.57
C MET A 304 -18.17 4.78 10.44
N ASP A 305 -18.05 5.49 9.31
CA ASP A 305 -18.77 5.14 8.10
C ASP A 305 -18.16 3.93 7.40
N ARG A 306 -19.04 3.05 6.89
CA ARG A 306 -18.66 1.83 6.18
C ARG A 306 -17.79 2.08 4.94
N SER A 307 -18.00 3.20 4.25
CA SER A 307 -17.22 3.59 3.07
C SER A 307 -15.75 3.88 3.41
N GLN A 308 -15.48 4.30 4.64
CA GLN A 308 -14.15 4.66 5.10
C GLN A 308 -13.38 3.48 5.70
N VAL A 309 -14.03 2.34 5.99
CA VAL A 309 -13.35 1.21 6.65
C VAL A 309 -13.03 0.10 5.65
N VAL A 310 -11.73 -0.20 5.53
CA VAL A 310 -11.20 -1.26 4.69
C VAL A 310 -10.74 -2.43 5.56
N VAL A 311 -11.34 -3.61 5.34
CA VAL A 311 -11.04 -4.82 6.12
C VAL A 311 -10.27 -5.82 5.23
N LYS A 312 -9.03 -6.14 5.61
CA LYS A 312 -8.27 -7.24 5.00
C LYS A 312 -8.55 -8.53 5.77
N LYS A 313 -9.33 -9.42 5.13
CA LYS A 313 -9.72 -10.70 5.71
C LYS A 313 -8.68 -11.77 5.40
N TRP A 314 -7.78 -12.02 6.33
CA TRP A 314 -6.82 -13.12 6.23
C TRP A 314 -7.41 -14.41 6.80
N PRO A 315 -7.17 -15.58 6.17
CA PRO A 315 -7.56 -16.85 6.77
C PRO A 315 -6.77 -17.14 8.05
N SER A 316 -7.36 -17.94 8.95
CA SER A 316 -6.71 -18.44 10.18
C SER A 316 -5.34 -19.05 9.82
N PRO A 317 -4.24 -18.71 10.52
CA PRO A 317 -4.12 -18.17 11.89
C PRO A 317 -3.89 -16.65 12.01
N LEU A 318 -4.03 -15.87 10.92
CA LEU A 318 -3.83 -14.42 10.96
C LEU A 318 -5.12 -13.69 11.39
N ARG A 319 -4.99 -12.66 12.23
CA ARG A 319 -6.10 -11.76 12.58
C ARG A 319 -6.44 -10.86 11.39
N TYR A 320 -7.69 -10.40 11.31
CA TYR A 320 -8.08 -9.40 10.34
C TYR A 320 -7.35 -8.08 10.61
N GLN A 321 -6.93 -7.42 9.53
CA GLN A 321 -6.34 -6.08 9.60
C GLN A 321 -7.39 -5.07 9.17
N TYR A 322 -7.54 -4.02 9.98
CA TYR A 322 -8.51 -2.96 9.77
C TYR A 322 -7.78 -1.67 9.43
N TYR A 323 -8.26 -0.99 8.39
CA TYR A 323 -7.76 0.30 7.96
C TYR A 323 -8.92 1.30 7.88
N LYS A 324 -8.68 2.54 8.31
CA LYS A 324 -9.59 3.67 8.09
C LYS A 324 -9.02 4.58 7.01
N SER A 325 -9.83 4.93 6.01
CA SER A 325 -9.57 6.02 5.07
C SER A 325 -9.83 7.35 5.76
N LEU A 326 -8.87 8.26 5.71
CA LEU A 326 -8.99 9.61 6.28
C LEU A 326 -9.51 10.65 5.27
N LEU A 327 -9.60 10.27 3.99
CA LEU A 327 -10.11 11.13 2.92
C LEU A 327 -11.28 10.44 2.25
N ASP A 328 -12.43 11.13 2.22
CA ASP A 328 -13.66 10.65 1.58
C ASP A 328 -13.60 10.69 0.05
N ASP A 329 -12.79 11.60 -0.50
CA ASP A 329 -12.63 11.74 -1.95
C ASP A 329 -11.86 10.57 -2.57
N VAL A 330 -11.08 9.84 -1.76
CA VAL A 330 -10.25 8.73 -2.24
C VAL A 330 -10.93 7.39 -1.92
N ASN A 331 -11.66 6.87 -2.89
CA ASN A 331 -12.25 5.55 -2.78
C ASN A 331 -11.18 4.46 -2.95
N VAL A 332 -11.08 3.56 -1.97
CA VAL A 332 -10.16 2.42 -1.97
C VAL A 332 -10.95 1.12 -1.98
N THR A 333 -10.55 0.17 -2.82
CA THR A 333 -11.04 -1.21 -2.81
C THR A 333 -9.94 -2.19 -2.45
N VAL A 334 -10.36 -3.34 -1.92
CA VAL A 334 -9.47 -4.48 -1.64
C VAL A 334 -9.91 -5.68 -2.45
N CYS A 335 -8.95 -6.35 -3.09
CA CYS A 335 -9.25 -7.58 -3.80
C CYS A 335 -9.61 -8.69 -2.80
N PRO A 336 -10.77 -9.38 -2.95
CA PRO A 336 -11.23 -10.40 -1.99
C PRO A 336 -10.35 -11.66 -1.95
N SER A 337 -9.47 -11.84 -2.94
CA SER A 337 -8.59 -13.01 -3.02
C SER A 337 -7.17 -12.76 -2.53
N CYS A 338 -6.59 -11.58 -2.77
CA CYS A 338 -5.21 -11.28 -2.36
C CYS A 338 -5.08 -10.24 -1.27
N ASN A 339 -6.18 -9.64 -0.82
CA ASN A 339 -6.20 -8.60 0.21
C ASN A 339 -5.32 -7.37 -0.11
N GLN A 340 -4.93 -7.19 -1.38
CA GLN A 340 -4.20 -6.01 -1.83
C GLN A 340 -5.14 -4.84 -2.08
N THR A 341 -4.66 -3.64 -1.76
CA THR A 341 -5.37 -2.36 -1.83
C THR A 341 -5.15 -1.68 -3.17
N PHE A 342 -6.22 -1.12 -3.73
CA PHE A 342 -6.24 -0.43 -5.02
C PHE A 342 -7.17 0.78 -4.95
N HIS A 343 -6.94 1.80 -5.78
CA HIS A 343 -7.98 2.76 -6.11
C HIS A 343 -9.12 2.06 -6.87
N VAL A 344 -10.38 2.42 -6.58
CA VAL A 344 -11.55 1.77 -7.20
C VAL A 344 -11.52 1.88 -8.72
N GLU A 345 -11.32 3.08 -9.24
CA GLU A 345 -11.34 3.35 -10.69
C GLU A 345 -10.24 2.57 -11.42
N GLU A 346 -9.04 2.51 -10.85
CA GLU A 346 -7.92 1.76 -11.42
C GLU A 346 -8.16 0.25 -11.38
N TYR A 347 -8.73 -0.25 -10.27
CA TYR A 347 -9.05 -1.67 -10.12
C TYR A 347 -10.10 -2.11 -11.14
N GLU A 348 -11.18 -1.34 -11.28
CA GLU A 348 -12.24 -1.61 -12.26
C GLU A 348 -11.70 -1.60 -13.69
N LEU A 349 -10.88 -0.61 -14.04
CA LEU A 349 -10.25 -0.54 -15.35
C LEU A 349 -9.36 -1.76 -15.64
N LEU A 350 -8.51 -2.15 -14.68
CA LEU A 350 -7.61 -3.30 -14.84
C LEU A 350 -8.36 -4.62 -14.91
N VAL A 351 -9.44 -4.76 -14.15
CA VAL A 351 -10.33 -5.92 -14.20
C VAL A 351 -11.05 -5.98 -15.54
N LEU A 352 -11.53 -4.86 -16.08
CA LEU A 352 -12.16 -4.82 -17.41
C LEU A 352 -11.19 -5.17 -18.54
N GLN A 353 -9.94 -4.71 -18.45
CA GLN A 353 -8.92 -5.00 -19.46
C GLN A 353 -8.45 -6.46 -19.43
N ASN A 354 -8.17 -6.99 -18.24
CA ASN A 354 -7.51 -8.28 -18.10
C ASN A 354 -8.46 -9.42 -17.72
N ASN A 355 -9.72 -9.12 -17.38
CA ASN A 355 -10.71 -10.05 -16.83
C ASN A 355 -10.26 -10.78 -15.54
N HIS A 356 -9.20 -10.27 -14.89
CA HIS A 356 -8.65 -10.83 -13.66
C HIS A 356 -7.94 -9.76 -12.83
N CYS A 357 -7.80 -10.00 -11.54
CA CYS A 357 -6.99 -9.14 -10.66
C CYS A 357 -5.54 -9.08 -11.16
N PRO A 358 -4.90 -7.91 -11.21
CA PRO A 358 -3.54 -7.75 -11.74
C PRO A 358 -2.48 -8.50 -10.91
N PHE A 359 -2.72 -8.64 -9.60
CA PHE A 359 -1.79 -9.31 -8.68
C PHE A 359 -2.04 -10.82 -8.59
N CYS A 360 -3.28 -11.23 -8.29
CA CYS A 360 -3.60 -12.64 -8.02
C CYS A 360 -4.19 -13.42 -9.19
N ARG A 361 -4.41 -12.78 -10.34
CA ARG A 361 -4.92 -13.40 -11.58
C ARG A 361 -6.21 -14.22 -11.43
N ARG A 362 -6.91 -14.10 -10.31
CA ARG A 362 -8.25 -14.63 -10.11
C ARG A 362 -9.25 -13.65 -10.74
N LYS A 363 -10.25 -14.21 -11.40
CA LYS A 363 -11.39 -13.43 -11.90
C LYS A 363 -12.11 -12.84 -10.69
N SER A 364 -12.44 -11.56 -10.74
CA SER A 364 -13.45 -11.00 -9.83
C SER A 364 -14.76 -11.66 -10.23
N ILE A 365 -15.27 -12.55 -9.38
CA ILE A 365 -16.61 -13.13 -9.52
C ILE A 365 -17.61 -12.10 -9.04
#